data_AF-A0A8J3LW82-F1
#
_entry.id   AF-A0A8J3LW82-F1
#
_cell.length_a   1.000
_cell.length_b   1.000
_cell.length_c   1.000
_cell.angle_alpha   90.00
_cell.angle_beta   90.00
_cell.angle_gamma   90.00
#
_symmetry.space_group_name_H-M   'P 1'
#
loop_
_entity.id
_entity.type
_entity.pdbx_description
1 polymer ?
#
loop_
_entity_poly.entity_id
_entity_poly.type
_entity_poly.pdbx_seq_one_letter_code
_entity_poly.pdbx_strand_id
1 'polypeptide(L)'
;MSAEEALAVRLVNELVPEDELLATADRLATRIARNAPLALRLTKLALAAPPGAHPRFDDVAQAVLFETADKYDHMTAFLERRR
;
A
#
# COMPACT_ATOMS: atom_id res chain seq x y z
N MET A 1 6.02 28.24 -3.31
CA MET A 1 4.88 27.33 -3.21
C MET A 1 4.55 27.12 -1.74
N SER A 2 3.33 27.41 -1.31
CA SER A 2 2.85 27.16 0.05
C SER A 2 2.46 25.69 0.26
N ALA A 3 2.17 25.30 1.50
CA ALA A 3 1.69 23.95 1.83
C ALA A 3 0.33 23.65 1.15
N GLU A 4 -0.57 24.62 1.12
CA GLU A 4 -1.89 24.54 0.48
C GLU A 4 -1.75 24.42 -1.04
N GLU A 5 -0.84 25.19 -1.64
CA GLU A 5 -0.55 25.07 -3.08
C GLU A 5 0.03 23.68 -3.41
N ALA A 6 0.93 23.15 -2.57
CA ALA A 6 1.48 21.81 -2.73
C ALA A 6 0.41 20.70 -2.66
N LEU A 7 -0.56 20.84 -1.75
CA LEU A 7 -1.69 19.93 -1.64
C LEU A 7 -2.62 20.04 -2.85
N ALA A 8 -2.91 21.27 -3.31
CA ALA A 8 -3.78 21.52 -4.44
C ALA A 8 -3.26 20.88 -5.73
N VAL A 9 -1.93 20.89 -5.94
CA VAL A 9 -1.28 20.25 -7.10
C VAL A 9 -0.91 18.78 -6.88
N ARG A 10 -1.32 18.18 -5.75
CA ARG A 10 -1.07 16.76 -5.39
C ARG A 10 0.41 16.40 -5.23
N LEU A 11 1.27 17.37 -4.90
CA LEU A 11 2.65 17.07 -4.51
C LEU A 11 2.71 16.40 -3.13
N VAL A 12 1.80 16.80 -2.22
CA VAL A 12 1.59 16.17 -0.93
C VAL A 12 0.15 15.64 -0.84
N ASN A 13 -0.06 14.63 0.01
CA ASN A 13 -1.36 13.97 0.16
C ASN A 13 -2.21 14.51 1.32
N GLU A 14 -1.58 15.13 2.31
CA GLU A 14 -2.22 15.55 3.56
C GLU A 14 -1.41 16.71 4.18
N LEU A 15 -2.09 17.65 4.82
CA LEU A 15 -1.49 18.71 5.64
C LEU A 15 -1.94 18.50 7.08
N VAL A 16 -1.00 18.66 8.02
CA VAL A 16 -1.24 18.48 9.45
C VAL A 16 -0.54 19.59 10.24
N PRO A 17 -1.00 19.88 11.48
CA PRO A 17 -0.24 20.72 12.42
C PRO A 17 1.18 20.20 12.63
N GLU A 18 2.12 21.12 12.90
CA GLU A 18 3.55 20.78 13.04
C GLU A 18 3.80 19.76 14.16
N ASP A 19 3.11 19.91 15.28
CA ASP A 19 3.20 19.02 16.45
C ASP A 19 2.60 17.63 16.22
N GLU A 20 1.78 17.45 15.17
CA GLU A 20 1.20 16.16 14.78
C GLU A 20 1.97 15.47 13.64
N LEU A 21 2.98 16.11 13.05
CA LEU A 21 3.65 15.64 11.84
C LEU A 21 4.22 14.21 11.99
N LEU A 22 5.03 13.99 13.02
CA LEU A 22 5.67 12.70 13.26
C LEU A 22 4.63 11.63 13.62
N ALA A 23 3.67 11.96 14.48
CA ALA A 23 2.62 11.02 14.87
C ALA A 23 1.77 10.57 13.65
N THR A 24 1.47 11.50 12.74
CA THR A 24 0.74 11.19 11.51
C THR A 24 1.58 10.34 10.55
N ALA A 25 2.86 10.67 10.38
CA ALA A 25 3.79 9.90 9.55
C ALA A 25 3.95 8.45 10.08
N ASP A 26 4.11 8.27 11.39
CA ASP A 26 4.22 6.96 12.03
C ASP A 26 2.94 6.15 11.89
N ARG A 27 1.77 6.79 12.02
CA ARG A 27 0.48 6.13 11.79
C ARG A 27 0.37 5.63 10.35
N LEU A 28 0.83 6.41 9.37
CA LEU A 28 0.86 6.01 7.96
C LEU A 28 1.83 4.84 7.75
N ALA A 29 3.06 4.95 8.25
CA ALA A 29 4.08 3.90 8.14
C ALA A 29 3.61 2.60 8.78
N THR A 30 3.04 2.67 9.98
CA THR A 30 2.45 1.52 10.69
C THR A 30 1.33 0.89 9.89
N ARG A 31 0.45 1.69 9.27
CA ARG A 31 -0.62 1.17 8.41
C ARG A 31 -0.05 0.44 7.19
N ILE A 32 1.00 0.97 6.56
CA ILE A 32 1.68 0.33 5.42
C ILE A 32 2.35 -0.98 5.88
N ALA A 33 3.04 -0.97 7.02
CA ALA A 33 3.78 -2.11 7.55
C ALA A 33 2.89 -3.32 7.93
N ARG A 34 1.58 -3.12 8.08
CA ARG A 34 0.61 -4.21 8.26
C ARG A 34 0.38 -5.05 7.01
N ASN A 35 0.81 -4.59 5.84
CA ASN A 35 0.67 -5.34 4.59
C ASN A 35 1.81 -6.36 4.45
N ALA A 36 1.52 -7.48 3.78
CA ALA A 36 2.52 -8.47 3.40
C ALA A 36 3.69 -7.81 2.64
N PRO A 37 4.95 -7.98 3.07
CA PRO A 37 6.10 -7.34 2.44
C PRO A 37 6.22 -7.64 0.94
N LEU A 38 5.89 -8.86 0.52
CA LEU A 38 5.88 -9.25 -0.89
C LEU A 38 4.79 -8.52 -1.68
N ALA A 39 3.59 -8.36 -1.10
CA ALA A 39 2.51 -7.62 -1.74
C ALA A 39 2.91 -6.16 -1.98
N LEU A 40 3.51 -5.48 -0.99
CA LEU A 40 4.00 -4.11 -1.14
C LEU A 40 5.03 -3.98 -2.28
N ARG A 41 5.99 -4.92 -2.34
CA ARG A 41 7.01 -4.93 -3.41
C ARG A 41 6.36 -5.11 -4.78
N LEU A 42 5.47 -6.08 -4.94
CA LEU A 42 4.79 -6.34 -6.20
C LEU A 42 3.87 -5.19 -6.61
N THR A 43 3.20 -4.51 -5.68
CA THR A 43 2.43 -3.29 -5.98
C THR A 43 3.34 -2.20 -6.55
N LYS A 44 4.53 -1.98 -5.97
CA LYS A 44 5.46 -0.96 -6.48
C LYS A 44 6.01 -1.32 -7.86
N LEU A 45 6.31 -2.59 -8.09
CA LEU A 45 6.75 -3.08 -9.40
C LEU A 45 5.64 -2.98 -10.44
N ALA A 46 4.39 -3.31 -10.09
CA ALA A 46 3.23 -3.14 -10.97
C ALA A 46 3.07 -1.68 -11.40
N LEU A 47 3.11 -0.74 -10.46
CA LEU A 47 2.98 0.69 -10.76
C LEU A 47 4.13 1.24 -11.61
N ALA A 48 5.32 0.67 -11.49
CA ALA A 48 6.50 1.07 -12.26
C ALA A 48 6.57 0.37 -13.64
N ALA A 49 5.78 -0.68 -13.86
CA ALA A 49 5.79 -1.43 -15.10
C ALA A 49 5.24 -0.57 -16.26
N PRO A 50 5.73 -0.76 -17.49
CA PRO A 50 5.18 -0.07 -18.64
C PRO A 50 3.73 -0.52 -18.89
N PRO A 51 2.85 0.33 -19.44
CA PRO A 51 1.45 -0.03 -19.68
C PRO A 51 1.25 -1.36 -20.43
N GLY A 52 2.14 -1.68 -21.38
CA GLY A 52 2.08 -2.93 -22.15
C GLY A 52 2.45 -4.21 -21.38
N ALA A 53 2.96 -4.10 -20.14
CA ALA A 53 3.18 -5.25 -19.27
C ALA A 53 1.88 -5.76 -18.63
N HIS A 54 0.84 -4.92 -18.59
CA HIS A 54 -0.47 -5.25 -18.05
C HIS A 54 -1.36 -5.87 -19.14
N PRO A 55 -2.16 -6.90 -18.81
CA PRO A 55 -2.40 -7.45 -17.48
C PRO A 55 -1.44 -8.58 -17.06
N ARG A 56 -0.51 -9.01 -17.93
CA ARG A 56 0.33 -10.20 -17.68
C ARG A 56 1.13 -10.10 -16.38
N PHE A 57 1.66 -8.91 -16.07
CA PHE A 57 2.33 -8.68 -14.79
C PHE A 57 1.37 -8.90 -13.61
N ASP A 58 0.15 -8.36 -13.71
CA ASP A 58 -0.85 -8.46 -12.65
C ASP A 58 -1.26 -9.91 -12.40
N ASP A 59 -1.49 -10.68 -13.47
CA ASP A 59 -1.86 -12.10 -13.37
C ASP A 59 -0.78 -12.92 -12.65
N VAL A 60 0.50 -12.69 -12.98
CA VAL A 60 1.63 -13.40 -12.36
C VAL A 60 1.82 -12.94 -10.92
N ALA A 61 1.80 -11.63 -10.66
CA ALA A 61 1.93 -11.09 -9.30
C ALA A 61 0.82 -11.62 -8.40
N GLN A 62 -0.41 -11.67 -8.91
CA GLN A 62 -1.55 -12.24 -8.22
C GLN A 62 -1.33 -13.74 -7.95
N ALA A 63 -1.00 -14.54 -8.96
CA ALA A 63 -0.76 -15.98 -8.78
C ALA A 63 0.31 -16.26 -7.71
N VAL A 64 1.41 -15.51 -7.71
CA VAL A 64 2.45 -15.62 -6.67
C VAL A 64 1.89 -15.29 -5.29
N LEU A 65 1.14 -14.20 -5.14
CA LEU A 65 0.57 -13.77 -3.85
C LEU A 65 -0.47 -14.75 -3.31
N PHE A 66 -1.24 -15.40 -4.17
CA PHE A 66 -2.30 -16.34 -3.79
C PHE A 66 -1.79 -17.59 -3.06
N GLU A 67 -0.52 -17.96 -3.28
CA GLU A 67 0.15 -19.12 -2.70
C GLU A 67 1.01 -18.77 -1.48
N THR A 68 1.02 -17.51 -1.03
CA THR A 68 1.83 -17.08 0.12
C THR A 68 1.19 -17.44 1.46
N ALA A 69 2.02 -17.75 2.47
CA ALA A 69 1.59 -17.92 3.86
C ALA A 69 0.81 -16.69 4.37
N ASP A 70 1.31 -15.48 4.10
CA ASP A 70 0.65 -14.22 4.47
C ASP A 70 -0.81 -14.16 3.96
N LYS A 71 -1.06 -14.62 2.73
CA LYS A 71 -2.43 -14.68 2.19
C LYS A 71 -3.29 -15.66 2.96
N TYR A 72 -2.80 -16.87 3.25
CA TYR A 72 -3.55 -17.87 4.01
C TYR A 72 -3.87 -17.37 5.42
N ASP A 73 -2.90 -16.79 6.11
CA ASP A 73 -3.05 -16.26 7.47
C ASP A 73 -4.05 -15.10 7.51
N HIS A 74 -3.92 -14.12 6.59
CA HIS A 74 -4.86 -13.00 6.51
C HIS A 74 -6.29 -13.44 6.17
N MET A 75 -6.47 -14.38 5.23
CA MET A 75 -7.79 -14.88 4.89
C MET A 75 -8.41 -15.69 6.04
N THR A 76 -7.61 -16.48 6.74
CA THR A 76 -8.07 -17.24 7.91
C THR A 76 -8.53 -16.29 9.01
N ALA A 77 -7.69 -15.33 9.39
CA ALA A 77 -8.04 -14.33 10.40
C ALA A 77 -9.28 -13.50 9.99
N PHE A 78 -9.44 -13.18 8.71
CA PHE A 78 -10.63 -12.48 8.21
C PHE A 78 -11.90 -13.33 8.36
N LEU A 79 -11.85 -14.62 8.01
CA LEU A 79 -12.99 -15.53 8.13
C LEU A 79 -13.34 -15.82 9.59
N GLU A 80 -12.35 -15.94 10.47
CA GLU A 80 -12.55 -16.18 11.90
C GLU A 80 -13.18 -14.98 12.61
N ARG A 81 -12.85 -13.74 12.22
CA ARG A 81 -13.50 -12.52 12.75
C ARG A 81 -14.99 -12.41 12.40
N ARG A 82 -15.47 -13.20 11.45
CA ARG A 82 -16.87 -13.24 11.01
C ARG A 82 -17.68 -14.37 11.66
N ARG A 83 -17.05 -15.18 12.53
CA ARG A 83 -17.71 -16.17 13.40
C ARG A 83 -17.94 -15.58 14.79
#